data_AF-A0A0Q9P8A4-F1
#
_entry.id   AF-A0A0Q9P8A4-F1
#
_cell.length_a   1.000
_cell.length_b   1.000
_cell.length_c   1.000
_cell.angle_alpha   90.00
_cell.angle_beta   90.00
_cell.angle_gamma   90.00
#
_symmetry.space_group_name_H-M   'P 1'
#
loop_
_entity.id
_entity.type
_entity.pdbx_description
1 polymer ?
#
loop_
_entity_poly.entity_id
_entity_poly.type
_entity_poly.pdbx_seq_one_letter_code
_entity_poly.pdbx_strand_id
1 'polypeptide(L)'
;MPNNLHVTLDTSTTPPYLDIDQSNGANHVSRSPNAQTITWQLTGNAASGSFNTQSDPEPGFAWVGTPPPAGIFGPPTLSPNGNEITMSDLNNSASTAGDWIYQLSATIGNVPYQSKKTSITEQTTDPTIKNR
;
A
#
# COMPACT_ATOMS: atom_id res chain seq x y z
N MET A 1 -1.11 -16.51 4.72
CA MET A 1 -0.21 -15.73 5.58
C MET A 1 -0.59 -14.27 5.40
N PRO A 2 -0.61 -13.43 6.45
CA PRO A 2 -0.92 -12.01 6.28
C PRO A 2 0.15 -11.33 5.44
N ASN A 3 -0.27 -10.47 4.51
CA ASN A 3 0.63 -9.71 3.65
C ASN A 3 1.00 -8.42 4.38
N ASN A 4 2.06 -8.46 5.18
CA ASN A 4 2.55 -7.29 5.92
C ASN A 4 3.65 -6.58 5.12
N LEU A 5 3.41 -5.33 4.78
CA LEU A 5 4.28 -4.46 3.99
C LEU A 5 4.82 -3.36 4.91
N HIS A 6 6.13 -3.37 5.11
CA HIS A 6 6.81 -2.36 5.92
C HIS A 6 7.00 -1.08 5.09
N VAL A 7 6.64 0.05 5.67
CA VAL A 7 6.75 1.37 5.04
C VAL A 7 7.77 2.20 5.79
N THR A 8 8.76 2.74 5.10
CA THR A 8 9.81 3.61 5.65
C THR A 8 9.88 4.91 4.87
N LEU A 9 10.59 5.91 5.41
CA LEU A 9 10.81 7.17 4.71
C LEU A 9 12.19 7.13 4.04
N ASP A 10 12.24 7.13 2.71
CA ASP A 10 13.51 7.23 1.99
C ASP A 10 13.91 8.71 1.85
N THR A 11 14.92 9.11 2.62
CA THR A 11 15.52 10.45 2.60
C THR A 11 16.80 10.53 1.77
N SER A 12 17.21 9.45 1.11
CA SER A 12 18.39 9.42 0.23
C SER A 12 18.14 10.07 -1.12
N THR A 13 16.87 10.32 -1.46
CA THR A 13 16.44 10.98 -2.69
C THR A 13 15.90 12.38 -2.44
N THR A 14 15.77 13.19 -3.50
CA THR A 14 15.16 14.53 -3.43
C THR A 14 14.13 14.66 -4.55
N PRO A 15 12.82 14.80 -4.23
CA PRO A 15 12.25 14.84 -2.87
C PRO A 15 12.24 13.46 -2.16
N PRO A 16 12.27 13.42 -0.82
CA PRO A 16 12.02 12.19 -0.04
C PRO A 16 10.64 11.60 -0.33
N TYR A 17 10.50 10.28 -0.16
CA TYR A 17 9.24 9.57 -0.42
C TYR A 17 9.04 8.38 0.52
N LEU A 18 7.81 7.88 0.62
CA LEU A 18 7.52 6.64 1.37
C LEU A 18 7.95 5.43 0.55
N ASP A 19 8.90 4.66 1.07
CA ASP A 19 9.35 3.41 0.47
C ASP A 19 8.60 2.23 1.07
N ILE A 20 8.12 1.33 0.22
CA ILE A 20 7.36 0.15 0.63
C ILE A 20 8.22 -1.07 0.34
N ASP A 21 8.56 -1.81 1.39
CA ASP A 21 9.29 -3.06 1.25
C ASP A 21 8.39 -4.12 0.60
N GLN A 22 8.60 -4.35 -0.70
CA GLN A 22 7.95 -5.42 -1.47
C GLN A 22 8.85 -6.64 -1.68
N SER A 23 9.98 -6.70 -0.98
CA SER A 23 10.92 -7.81 -1.10
C SER A 23 10.25 -9.14 -0.77
N ASN A 24 10.82 -10.22 -1.30
CA ASN A 24 10.33 -11.59 -1.10
C ASN A 24 8.86 -11.83 -1.51
N GLY A 25 8.27 -10.94 -2.32
CA GLY A 25 6.89 -11.06 -2.75
C GLY A 25 5.87 -10.69 -1.67
N ALA A 26 6.21 -9.80 -0.73
CA ALA A 26 5.27 -9.32 0.29
C ALA A 26 3.99 -8.69 -0.30
N ASN A 27 4.07 -8.20 -1.53
CA ASN A 27 2.94 -7.71 -2.32
C ASN A 27 2.15 -8.78 -3.08
N HIS A 28 2.59 -10.05 -3.05
CA HIS A 28 1.88 -11.15 -3.69
C HIS A 28 0.85 -11.73 -2.74
N VAL A 29 -0.43 -11.56 -3.05
CA VAL A 29 -1.49 -12.23 -2.32
C VAL A 29 -1.82 -13.52 -3.06
N SER A 30 -1.54 -14.65 -2.40
CA SER A 30 -1.85 -15.98 -2.96
C SER A 30 -3.36 -16.21 -3.02
N ARG A 31 -3.82 -17.05 -3.95
CA ARG A 31 -5.22 -17.47 -3.96
C ARG A 31 -5.64 -18.19 -2.67
N SER A 32 -6.82 -17.81 -2.17
CA SER A 32 -7.42 -18.41 -0.98
C SER A 32 -8.96 -18.39 -1.10
N PRO A 33 -9.67 -19.43 -0.60
CA PRO A 33 -11.13 -19.40 -0.52
C PRO A 33 -11.65 -18.31 0.44
N ASN A 34 -10.82 -17.88 1.39
CA ASN A 34 -11.13 -16.82 2.36
C ASN A 34 -10.39 -15.55 2.00
N ALA A 35 -11.01 -14.39 2.26
CA ALA A 35 -10.35 -13.10 2.12
C ALA A 35 -9.09 -13.02 3.00
N GLN A 36 -8.06 -12.38 2.47
CA GLN A 36 -6.80 -12.14 3.15
C GLN A 36 -6.67 -10.66 3.52
N THR A 37 -5.87 -10.35 4.53
CA THR A 37 -5.58 -8.97 4.92
C THR A 37 -4.21 -8.58 4.42
N ILE A 38 -4.16 -7.43 3.73
CA ILE A 38 -2.95 -6.68 3.43
C ILE A 38 -2.82 -5.61 4.50
N THR A 39 -1.65 -5.50 5.10
CA THR A 39 -1.32 -4.49 6.12
C THR A 39 -0.12 -3.69 5.64
N TRP A 40 -0.24 -2.36 5.65
CA TRP A 40 0.88 -1.45 5.53
C TRP A 40 1.17 -0.86 6.89
N GLN A 41 2.42 -0.92 7.34
CA GLN A 41 2.83 -0.45 8.66
C GLN A 41 3.99 0.52 8.54
N LEU A 42 3.87 1.73 9.11
CA LEU A 42 5.02 2.63 9.21
C LEU A 42 6.04 2.05 10.20
N THR A 43 7.30 2.02 9.79
CA THR A 43 8.41 1.46 10.55
C THR A 43 9.69 2.29 10.36
N GLY A 44 10.74 1.95 11.10
CA GLY A 44 12.03 2.65 11.01
C GLY A 44 11.89 4.15 11.29
N ASN A 45 12.43 4.98 10.40
CA ASN A 45 12.36 6.43 10.48
C ASN A 45 10.98 7.04 10.14
N ALA A 46 10.01 6.22 9.69
CA ALA A 46 8.62 6.63 9.50
C ALA A 46 7.71 6.27 10.69
N ALA A 47 8.20 5.46 11.65
CA ALA A 47 7.38 4.88 12.72
C ALA A 47 6.72 5.89 13.67
N SER A 48 7.19 7.14 13.70
CA SER A 48 6.58 8.22 14.48
C SER A 48 5.48 8.97 13.71
N GLY A 49 5.25 8.61 12.45
CA GLY A 49 4.22 9.22 11.61
C GLY A 49 2.85 8.60 11.79
N SER A 50 1.91 9.12 11.00
CA SER A 50 0.59 8.53 10.81
C SER A 50 0.28 8.52 9.32
N PHE A 51 -0.31 7.45 8.82
CA PHE A 51 -0.99 7.51 7.53
C PHE A 51 -2.08 8.58 7.59
N ASN A 52 -2.31 9.23 6.45
CA ASN A 52 -3.37 10.22 6.32
C ASN A 52 -4.74 9.55 6.42
N THR A 53 -5.76 10.31 6.82
CA THR A 53 -7.13 9.81 6.81
C THR A 53 -7.61 9.61 5.38
N GLN A 54 -8.58 8.71 5.16
CA GLN A 54 -9.11 8.47 3.82
C GLN A 54 -9.90 9.67 3.25
N SER A 55 -10.22 10.66 4.09
CA SER A 55 -10.89 11.92 3.73
C SER A 55 -9.94 13.09 3.47
N ASP A 56 -8.63 12.92 3.71
CA ASP A 56 -7.65 13.99 3.47
C ASP A 56 -7.47 14.23 1.96
N PRO A 57 -7.00 15.43 1.54
CA PRO A 57 -6.73 15.72 0.13
C PRO A 57 -5.78 14.71 -0.52
N GLU A 58 -4.78 14.27 0.24
CA GLU A 58 -3.91 13.15 -0.09
C GLU A 58 -4.25 11.98 0.84
N PRO A 59 -5.15 11.07 0.44
CA PRO A 59 -5.65 10.03 1.33
C PRO A 59 -4.55 9.04 1.69
N GLY A 60 -4.72 8.38 2.84
CA GLY A 60 -3.77 7.36 3.31
C GLY A 60 -3.52 6.24 2.30
N PHE A 61 -4.53 5.90 1.50
CA PHE A 61 -4.43 4.98 0.37
C PHE A 61 -5.21 5.50 -0.84
N ALA A 62 -4.64 5.36 -2.03
CA ALA A 62 -5.34 5.58 -3.30
C ALA A 62 -4.90 4.59 -4.38
N TRP A 63 -5.84 4.13 -5.21
CA TRP A 63 -5.51 3.43 -6.44
C TRP A 63 -4.93 4.41 -7.48
N VAL A 64 -3.91 3.97 -8.21
CA VAL A 64 -3.31 4.73 -9.30
C VAL A 64 -3.75 4.14 -10.63
N GLY A 65 -4.34 4.98 -11.49
CA GLY A 65 -4.84 4.56 -12.79
C GLY A 65 -6.18 3.84 -12.68
N THR A 66 -6.32 2.70 -13.36
CA THR A 66 -7.57 1.92 -13.35
C THR A 66 -7.69 1.15 -12.03
N PRO A 67 -8.72 1.40 -11.21
CA PRO A 67 -8.93 0.65 -9.98
C PRO A 67 -9.34 -0.80 -10.27
N PRO A 68 -9.15 -1.71 -9.30
CA PRO A 68 -9.65 -3.08 -9.40
C PRO A 68 -11.18 -3.12 -9.56
N PRO A 69 -11.73 -4.17 -10.21
CA PRO A 69 -13.15 -4.47 -10.15
C PRO A 69 -13.68 -4.48 -8.71
N ALA A 70 -14.91 -3.98 -8.55
CA ALA A 70 -15.57 -3.95 -7.25
C ALA A 70 -15.67 -5.36 -6.64
N GLY A 71 -15.45 -5.46 -5.33
CA GLY A 71 -15.57 -6.71 -4.57
C GLY A 71 -14.28 -7.54 -4.49
N ILE A 72 -13.20 -7.16 -5.20
CA ILE A 72 -11.88 -7.77 -4.98
C ILE A 72 -11.28 -7.21 -3.68
N PHE A 73 -11.21 -5.89 -3.56
CA PHE A 73 -10.66 -5.24 -2.37
C PHE A 73 -11.74 -4.56 -1.53
N GLY A 74 -11.61 -4.67 -0.21
CA GLY A 74 -12.41 -3.91 0.74
C GLY A 74 -11.90 -2.47 0.89
N PRO A 75 -12.63 -1.61 1.61
CA PRO A 75 -12.15 -0.26 1.88
C PRO A 75 -10.89 -0.30 2.77
N PRO A 76 -9.93 0.62 2.55
CA PRO A 76 -8.79 0.77 3.45
C PRO A 76 -9.28 1.22 4.83
N THR A 77 -8.74 0.60 5.88
CA THR A 77 -9.06 0.91 7.27
C THR A 77 -7.79 1.36 7.99
N LEU A 78 -7.79 2.61 8.45
CA LEU A 78 -6.72 3.19 9.25
C LEU A 78 -6.84 2.71 10.70
N SER A 79 -5.73 2.25 11.28
CA SER A 79 -5.67 1.86 12.69
C SER A 79 -5.86 3.07 13.61
N PRO A 80 -6.37 2.89 14.85
CA PRO A 80 -6.57 4.00 15.79
C PRO A 80 -5.28 4.77 16.15
N ASN A 81 -4.12 4.11 16.07
CA ASN A 81 -2.82 4.75 16.30
C ASN A 81 -2.24 5.42 15.05
N GLY A 82 -2.92 5.35 13.90
CA GLY A 82 -2.50 5.93 12.63
C GLY A 82 -1.32 5.22 11.95
N ASN A 83 -0.70 4.25 12.62
CA ASN A 83 0.54 3.61 12.18
C ASN A 83 0.33 2.55 11.10
N GLU A 84 -0.91 2.09 10.90
CA GLU A 84 -1.25 1.00 10.01
C GLU A 84 -2.47 1.32 9.15
N ILE A 85 -2.41 0.95 7.87
CA ILE A 85 -3.60 0.80 7.02
C ILE A 85 -3.76 -0.68 6.72
N THR A 86 -4.99 -1.16 6.78
CA THR A 86 -5.34 -2.53 6.41
C THR A 86 -6.37 -2.54 5.29
N MET A 87 -6.34 -3.58 4.45
CA MET A 87 -7.30 -3.80 3.38
C MET A 87 -7.56 -5.29 3.22
N SER A 88 -8.83 -5.68 3.07
CA SER A 88 -9.18 -7.05 2.72
C SER A 88 -9.01 -7.27 1.21
N ASP A 89 -8.52 -8.44 0.82
CA ASP A 89 -8.39 -8.89 -0.56
C ASP A 89 -9.05 -10.26 -0.74
N LEU A 90 -10.02 -10.32 -1.64
CA LEU A 90 -10.73 -11.52 -2.05
C LEU A 90 -10.08 -12.10 -3.31
N ASN A 91 -8.83 -12.56 -3.20
CA ASN A 91 -8.18 -13.32 -4.28
C ASN A 91 -8.63 -14.79 -4.26
N ASN A 92 -9.86 -15.08 -4.69
CA ASN A 92 -10.44 -16.43 -4.59
C ASN A 92 -10.52 -17.19 -5.93
N SER A 93 -10.25 -16.53 -7.05
CA SER A 93 -10.48 -17.09 -8.38
C SER A 93 -9.60 -16.45 -9.46
N ALA A 94 -9.70 -16.94 -10.69
CA ALA A 94 -9.02 -16.32 -11.82
C ALA A 94 -9.55 -14.91 -12.16
N SER A 95 -10.83 -14.63 -11.86
CA SER A 95 -11.45 -13.31 -12.08
C SER A 95 -11.03 -12.25 -11.05
N THR A 96 -10.39 -12.66 -9.95
CA THR A 96 -9.87 -11.76 -8.91
C THR A 96 -8.35 -11.58 -9.00
N ALA A 97 -7.73 -12.14 -10.06
CA ALA A 97 -6.31 -12.00 -10.34
C ALA A 97 -6.04 -10.71 -11.13
N GLY A 98 -4.90 -10.09 -10.88
CA GLY A 98 -4.50 -8.83 -11.50
C GLY A 98 -3.32 -8.20 -10.77
N ASP A 99 -2.77 -7.16 -11.41
CA ASP A 99 -1.71 -6.34 -10.85
C ASP A 99 -2.24 -4.90 -10.76
N TRP A 100 -2.23 -4.30 -9.57
CA TRP A 100 -2.74 -2.94 -9.34
C TRP A 100 -1.70 -2.07 -8.66
N ILE A 101 -1.61 -0.83 -9.13
CA ILE A 101 -0.70 0.18 -8.58
C ILE A 101 -1.49 1.02 -7.59
N TYR A 102 -0.89 1.30 -6.45
CA TYR A 102 -1.47 2.16 -5.43
C TYR A 102 -0.46 3.22 -4.97
N GLN A 103 -0.95 4.18 -4.22
CA GLN A 103 -0.15 5.19 -3.56
C GLN A 103 -0.54 5.24 -2.08
N LEU A 104 0.47 5.38 -1.21
CA LEU A 104 0.26 5.65 0.20
C LEU A 104 0.65 7.10 0.50
N SER A 105 -0.09 7.72 1.42
CA SER A 105 0.24 9.04 1.95
C SER A 105 0.30 9.01 3.47
N ALA A 106 1.34 9.58 4.05
CA ALA A 106 1.52 9.66 5.49
C ALA A 106 2.14 11.00 5.90
N THR A 107 1.76 11.49 7.07
CA THR A 107 2.32 12.68 7.67
C THR A 107 3.34 12.28 8.74
N ILE A 108 4.60 12.68 8.53
CA ILE A 108 5.72 12.39 9.44
C ILE A 108 6.32 13.73 9.86
N GLY A 109 6.27 14.05 11.16
CA GLY A 109 6.78 15.32 11.67
C GLY A 109 6.08 16.55 11.06
N ASN A 110 4.75 16.48 10.88
CA ASN A 110 3.90 17.50 10.23
C ASN A 110 4.20 17.75 8.75
N VAL A 111 5.00 16.91 8.10
CA VAL A 111 5.26 16.98 6.66
C VAL A 111 4.56 15.79 5.98
N PRO A 112 3.71 16.02 4.96
CA PRO A 112 3.12 14.95 4.18
C PRO A 112 4.16 14.36 3.21
N TYR A 113 4.21 13.04 3.15
CA TYR A 113 4.99 12.27 2.20
C TYR A 113 4.09 11.29 1.47
N GLN A 114 4.45 11.01 0.22
CA GLN A 114 3.75 10.02 -0.59
C GLN A 114 4.72 8.97 -1.08
N SER A 115 4.23 7.78 -1.36
CA SER A 115 5.01 6.78 -2.10
C SER A 115 5.20 7.19 -3.55
N LYS A 116 6.22 6.63 -4.21
CA LYS A 116 6.43 6.81 -5.64
C LYS A 116 5.22 6.35 -6.46
N LYS A 117 5.05 7.02 -7.60
CA LYS A 117 4.02 6.79 -8.61
C LYS A 117 4.70 6.68 -9.97
N THR A 118 5.34 5.56 -10.28
CA THR A 118 5.80 5.32 -11.66
C THR A 118 4.79 4.43 -12.38
N SER A 119 4.36 4.89 -13.56
CA SER A 119 3.64 4.05 -14.51
C SER A 119 4.63 3.03 -15.08
N ILE A 120 4.17 1.80 -15.29
CA ILE A 120 4.97 0.64 -15.69
C ILE A 120 5.75 0.94 -16.98
N THR A 121 7.03 1.26 -16.84
CA THR A 121 8.07 0.95 -17.83
C THR A 121 9.27 0.44 -17.06
N GLU A 122 9.47 -0.88 -17.14
CA GLU A 122 10.67 -1.68 -16.87
C GLU A 122 11.69 -1.12 -15.85
N GLN A 123 11.86 -1.86 -14.74
CA GLN A 123 12.67 -1.53 -13.55
C GLN A 123 12.15 -0.35 -12.73
N THR A 124 11.14 -0.58 -11.88
CA THR A 124 10.67 0.45 -10.94
C THR A 124 10.53 -0.10 -9.52
N THR A 125 10.79 0.76 -8.54
CA THR A 125 10.56 0.52 -7.10
C THR A 125 9.13 0.90 -6.70
N ASP A 126 8.16 0.76 -7.61
CA ASP A 126 6.79 1.18 -7.34
C ASP A 126 6.03 0.17 -6.49
N PRO A 127 5.18 0.65 -5.57
CA PRO A 127 4.31 -0.22 -4.85
C PRO A 127 3.21 -0.81 -5.75
N THR A 128 3.20 -2.15 -5.87
CA THR A 128 2.14 -2.91 -6.56
C THR A 128 1.47 -3.90 -5.60
N ILE A 129 0.22 -4.29 -5.85
CA ILE A 129 -0.41 -5.52 -5.31
C ILE A 129 -0.55 -6.50 -6.47
N LYS A 130 -0.20 -7.77 -6.24
CA LYS A 130 -0.28 -8.84 -7.25
C LYS A 130 -1.09 -10.01 -6.73
N ASN A 131 -2.27 -10.22 -7.31
CA ASN A 131 -3.11 -11.37 -7.02
C ASN A 131 -2.74 -12.51 -7.96
N ARG A 132 -2.15 -13.59 -7.42
CA ARG A 132 -1.67 -14.75 -8.18
C ARG A 132 -2.15 -16.08 -7.59
#